data_AF-A0A6I9YBE1-F1
#
_entry.id   AF-A0A6I9YBE1-F1
#
_cell.length_a   1.000
_cell.length_b   1.000
_cell.length_c   1.000
_cell.angle_alpha   90.00
_cell.angle_beta   90.00
_cell.angle_gamma   90.00
#
_symmetry.space_group_name_H-M   'P 1'
#
loop_
_entity.id
_entity.type
_entity.pdbx_description
1 polymer ?
#
loop_
_entity_poly.entity_id
_entity_poly.type
_entity_poly.pdbx_seq_one_letter_code
_entity_poly.pdbx_strand_id
1 'polypeptide(L)'
;MKGLQLNSGRSLSWRTALLQYSSTVLIEQTFRDWKGPEAFKSRIAPITYIGHGTYTTYAITNLTQLYMTEGTHGSVKVAVLLTDGADHPRNPDIFSATADAKHQGIVFFTVGMTRVAEEVANAAKLRLLASVPASRFVFNLQENDVVERILKEMKDLAEEGCPQPPVCNCEKGDKGLPGPAGKKGRPGDDGASGAKGGKGEPGLNGIPGRDGTEVNEFLLEGNL
;
A
#
# COMPACT_ATOMS: atom_id res chain seq x y z
N MET A 1 0.17 19.24 -11.81
CA MET A 1 -0.54 19.19 -10.51
C MET A 1 0.42 18.59 -9.50
N LYS A 2 0.79 19.33 -8.43
CA LYS A 2 1.57 18.75 -7.33
C LYS A 2 0.70 17.68 -6.67
N GLY A 3 1.26 16.52 -6.33
CA GLY A 3 0.50 15.47 -5.65
C GLY A 3 -0.03 15.99 -4.32
N LEU A 4 -1.31 15.76 -4.00
CA LEU A 4 -1.84 16.11 -2.69
C LEU A 4 -1.24 15.19 -1.63
N GLN A 5 -0.67 15.79 -0.60
CA GLN A 5 -0.22 15.09 0.60
C GLN A 5 -1.36 15.09 1.62
N LEU A 6 -1.69 13.89 2.10
CA LEU A 6 -2.63 13.71 3.20
C LEU A 6 -1.95 14.09 4.51
N ASN A 7 -2.73 14.46 5.51
CA ASN A 7 -2.23 14.81 6.85
C ASN A 7 -1.49 13.64 7.53
N SER A 8 -1.73 12.41 7.07
CA SER A 8 -1.02 11.19 7.48
C SER A 8 0.38 11.02 6.87
N GLY A 9 0.86 11.96 6.05
CA GLY A 9 2.13 11.85 5.32
C GLY A 9 2.08 10.91 4.11
N ARG A 10 0.90 10.35 3.79
CA ARG A 10 0.66 9.54 2.61
C ARG A 10 0.46 10.43 1.38
N SER A 11 1.08 10.05 0.26
CA SER A 11 0.82 10.69 -1.03
C SER A 11 -0.46 10.16 -1.65
N LEU A 12 -1.37 11.04 -2.06
CA LEU A 12 -2.55 10.67 -2.82
C LEU A 12 -2.15 10.39 -4.29
N SER A 13 -2.55 9.23 -4.80
CA SER A 13 -2.48 8.91 -6.22
C SER A 13 -3.90 8.76 -6.76
N TRP A 14 -4.17 9.40 -7.88
CA TRP A 14 -5.47 9.34 -8.55
C TRP A 14 -5.30 9.01 -10.03
N ARG A 15 -6.37 8.44 -10.60
CA ARG A 15 -6.54 8.24 -12.04
C ARG A 15 -7.78 9.01 -12.47
N THR A 16 -7.74 9.63 -13.64
CA THR A 16 -8.85 10.45 -14.15
C THR A 16 -9.35 9.88 -15.46
N ALA A 17 -10.67 9.76 -15.55
CA ALA A 17 -11.40 9.56 -16.79
C ALA A 17 -12.13 10.87 -17.15
N LEU A 18 -12.41 11.07 -18.44
CA LEU A 18 -13.15 12.23 -18.93
C LEU A 18 -14.23 11.79 -19.91
N LEU A 19 -15.44 12.23 -19.65
CA LEU A 19 -16.59 12.06 -20.53
C LEU A 19 -17.08 13.45 -20.94
N GLN A 20 -17.20 13.69 -22.23
CA GLN A 20 -17.94 14.82 -22.76
C GLN A 20 -19.34 14.34 -23.12
N TYR A 21 -20.37 15.14 -22.84
CA TYR A 21 -21.73 14.75 -23.14
C TYR A 21 -22.59 15.90 -23.64
N SER A 22 -23.51 15.56 -24.52
CA SER A 22 -24.63 16.40 -24.92
C SER A 22 -25.75 15.45 -25.36
N SER A 23 -26.07 15.36 -26.66
CA SER A 23 -27.02 14.36 -27.18
C SER A 23 -26.42 12.97 -27.29
N THR A 24 -25.09 12.91 -27.28
CA THR A 24 -24.31 11.68 -27.22
C THR A 24 -23.29 11.80 -26.07
N VAL A 25 -22.77 10.67 -25.63
CA VAL A 25 -21.70 10.62 -24.63
C VAL A 25 -20.43 10.13 -25.31
N LEU A 26 -19.38 10.96 -25.27
CA LEU A 26 -18.06 10.65 -25.78
C LEU A 26 -17.12 10.40 -24.60
N ILE A 27 -16.50 9.22 -24.58
CA ILE A 27 -15.46 8.88 -23.59
C ILE A 27 -14.12 9.32 -24.16
N GLU A 28 -13.66 10.49 -23.76
CA GLU A 28 -12.40 11.09 -24.24
C GLU A 28 -11.17 10.38 -23.66
N GLN A 29 -11.29 9.90 -22.42
CA GLN A 29 -10.26 9.14 -21.73
C GLN A 29 -10.87 8.20 -20.70
N THR A 30 -10.39 6.95 -20.67
CA THR A 30 -10.75 5.98 -19.63
C THR A 30 -9.78 6.03 -18.43
N PHE A 31 -10.04 5.26 -17.37
CA PHE A 31 -9.07 5.16 -16.25
C PHE A 31 -7.81 4.38 -16.65
N ARG A 32 -7.90 3.51 -17.65
CA ARG A 32 -6.76 2.75 -18.20
C ARG A 32 -5.80 3.63 -19.00
N ASP A 33 -6.32 4.66 -19.64
CA ASP A 33 -5.53 5.60 -20.45
C ASP A 33 -4.79 6.66 -19.62
N TRP A 34 -5.02 6.68 -18.30
CA TRP A 34 -4.39 7.66 -17.41
C TRP A 34 -2.87 7.49 -17.36
N LYS A 35 -2.16 8.48 -17.92
CA LYS A 35 -0.68 8.57 -17.95
C LYS A 35 -0.15 9.77 -17.16
N GLY A 36 -0.98 10.36 -16.30
CA GLY A 36 -0.64 11.53 -15.50
C GLY A 36 -1.14 12.85 -16.06
N PRO A 37 -0.92 13.96 -15.32
CA PRO A 37 -1.59 15.23 -15.55
C PRO A 37 -1.17 15.92 -16.85
N GLU A 38 0.08 15.81 -17.28
CA GLU A 38 0.54 16.46 -18.52
C GLU A 38 -0.05 15.77 -19.76
N ALA A 39 -0.08 14.43 -19.79
CA ALA A 39 -0.75 13.69 -20.84
C ALA A 39 -2.26 13.98 -20.89
N PHE A 40 -2.89 14.12 -19.71
CA PHE A 40 -4.30 14.51 -19.61
C PHE A 40 -4.53 15.90 -20.20
N LYS A 41 -3.72 16.90 -19.83
CA LYS A 41 -3.81 18.27 -20.39
C LYS A 41 -3.70 18.28 -21.91
N SER A 42 -2.75 17.54 -22.49
CA SER A 42 -2.59 17.45 -23.94
C SER A 42 -3.79 16.80 -24.63
N ARG A 43 -4.44 15.83 -23.97
CA ARG A 43 -5.64 15.17 -24.50
C ARG A 43 -6.87 16.06 -24.45
N ILE A 44 -7.02 16.88 -23.41
CA ILE A 44 -8.19 17.76 -23.28
C ILE A 44 -8.10 19.03 -24.13
N ALA A 45 -6.89 19.48 -24.45
CA ALA A 45 -6.67 20.71 -25.21
C ALA A 45 -7.41 20.80 -26.57
N PRO A 46 -7.50 19.73 -27.39
CA PRO A 46 -8.22 19.77 -28.66
C PRO A 46 -9.73 19.48 -28.55
N ILE A 47 -10.29 19.23 -27.36
CA ILE A 47 -11.71 18.89 -27.21
C ILE A 47 -12.58 20.08 -27.61
N THR A 48 -13.50 19.85 -28.54
CA THR A 48 -14.45 20.87 -29.03
C THR A 48 -15.83 20.66 -28.44
N TYR A 49 -16.57 21.75 -28.20
CA TYR A 49 -17.95 21.67 -27.74
C TYR A 49 -18.86 20.95 -28.75
N ILE A 50 -19.57 19.88 -28.31
CA ILE A 50 -20.35 19.00 -29.19
C ILE A 50 -21.83 19.40 -29.36
N GLY A 51 -22.40 20.19 -28.45
CA GLY A 51 -23.77 20.74 -28.53
C GLY A 51 -24.92 19.75 -28.81
N HIS A 52 -26.07 20.29 -29.22
CA HIS A 52 -27.31 19.60 -29.67
C HIS A 52 -28.31 19.14 -28.58
N GLY A 53 -27.99 19.30 -27.30
CA GLY A 53 -28.95 19.17 -26.18
C GLY A 53 -28.43 18.23 -25.10
N THR A 54 -28.77 18.47 -23.83
CA THR A 54 -28.04 17.88 -22.69
C THR A 54 -28.75 16.64 -22.13
N TYR A 55 -28.19 15.44 -22.34
CA TYR A 55 -28.70 14.18 -21.79
C TYR A 55 -27.79 13.66 -20.66
N THR A 56 -27.85 14.34 -19.52
CA THR A 56 -26.98 14.05 -18.37
C THR A 56 -27.15 12.63 -17.82
N THR A 57 -28.34 12.04 -17.94
CA THR A 57 -28.61 10.69 -17.41
C THR A 57 -27.70 9.64 -18.04
N TYR A 58 -27.50 9.69 -19.36
CA TYR A 58 -26.61 8.74 -20.05
C TYR A 58 -25.13 8.96 -19.69
N ALA A 59 -24.72 10.20 -19.44
CA ALA A 59 -23.36 10.50 -18.99
C ALA A 59 -23.09 9.87 -17.62
N ILE A 60 -24.05 9.98 -16.69
CA ILE A 60 -23.96 9.37 -15.35
C ILE A 60 -23.97 7.84 -15.43
N THR A 61 -24.82 7.25 -16.27
CA THR A 61 -24.85 5.80 -16.47
C THR A 61 -23.51 5.29 -17.02
N ASN A 62 -22.95 5.93 -18.05
CA ASN A 62 -21.65 5.55 -18.62
C ASN A 62 -20.51 5.73 -17.61
N LEU A 63 -20.51 6.83 -16.86
CA LEU A 63 -19.54 7.07 -15.78
C LEU A 63 -19.61 5.97 -14.72
N THR A 64 -20.82 5.56 -14.35
CA THR A 64 -21.04 4.50 -13.34
C THR A 64 -20.48 3.17 -13.85
N GLN A 65 -20.77 2.81 -15.10
CA GLN A 65 -20.22 1.61 -15.73
C GLN A 65 -18.70 1.65 -15.78
N LEU A 66 -18.10 2.78 -16.15
CA LEU A 66 -16.64 2.93 -16.19
C LEU A 66 -15.99 2.71 -14.81
N TYR A 67 -16.62 3.23 -13.75
CA TYR A 67 -16.17 2.96 -12.38
C TYR A 67 -16.32 1.49 -11.97
N MET A 68 -17.36 0.79 -12.44
CA MET A 68 -17.54 -0.64 -12.20
C MET A 68 -16.51 -1.50 -12.92
N THR A 69 -16.14 -1.13 -14.15
CA THR A 69 -15.28 -1.95 -15.01
C THR A 69 -13.80 -1.65 -14.85
N GLU A 70 -13.43 -0.42 -14.48
CA GLU A 70 -12.03 0.03 -14.43
C GLU A 70 -11.60 0.70 -13.12
N GLY A 71 -12.56 0.98 -12.23
CA GLY A 71 -12.30 1.56 -10.93
C GLY A 71 -11.39 0.67 -10.07
N THR A 72 -10.58 1.29 -9.22
CA THR A 72 -9.78 0.53 -8.25
C THR A 72 -10.69 0.08 -7.11
N HIS A 73 -10.60 -1.20 -6.71
CA HIS A 73 -11.31 -1.67 -5.52
C HIS A 73 -10.77 -0.97 -4.26
N GLY A 74 -11.66 -0.53 -3.37
CA GLY A 74 -11.28 0.16 -2.13
C GLY A 74 -10.75 1.59 -2.30
N SER A 75 -10.77 2.17 -3.51
CA SER A 75 -10.47 3.60 -3.70
C SER A 75 -11.71 4.46 -3.51
N VAL A 76 -11.52 5.70 -3.03
CA VAL A 76 -12.55 6.74 -3.07
C VAL A 76 -12.86 7.07 -4.53
N LYS A 77 -14.14 7.00 -4.91
CA LYS A 77 -14.62 7.28 -6.28
C LYS A 77 -15.27 8.66 -6.29
N VAL A 78 -14.83 9.53 -7.19
CA VAL A 78 -15.31 10.92 -7.25
C VAL A 78 -15.74 11.26 -8.68
N ALA A 79 -16.94 11.83 -8.83
CA ALA A 79 -17.44 12.37 -10.07
C ALA A 79 -17.58 13.89 -9.95
N VAL A 80 -16.96 14.63 -10.87
CA VAL A 80 -17.16 16.09 -10.99
C VAL A 80 -18.05 16.34 -12.20
N LEU A 81 -19.31 16.68 -11.95
CA LEU A 81 -20.31 16.97 -12.98
C LEU A 81 -20.31 18.47 -13.27
N LEU A 82 -19.81 18.85 -14.44
CA LEU A 82 -19.85 20.22 -14.95
C LEU A 82 -21.10 20.38 -15.85
N THR A 83 -22.00 21.28 -15.49
CA THR A 83 -23.23 21.53 -16.26
C THR A 83 -23.69 22.99 -16.10
N ASP A 84 -24.39 23.52 -17.10
CA ASP A 84 -25.08 24.81 -17.04
C ASP A 84 -26.49 24.71 -16.39
N GLY A 85 -26.93 23.50 -16.03
CA GLY A 85 -28.16 23.22 -15.29
C GLY A 85 -29.34 22.78 -16.15
N ALA A 86 -29.33 23.09 -17.45
CA ALA A 86 -30.43 22.82 -18.37
C ALA A 86 -30.27 21.46 -19.07
N ASP A 87 -31.19 20.53 -18.80
CA ASP A 87 -31.28 19.26 -19.55
C ASP A 87 -32.26 19.37 -20.71
N HIS A 88 -32.06 18.53 -21.74
CA HIS A 88 -33.04 18.36 -22.79
C HIS A 88 -34.37 17.81 -22.21
N PRO A 89 -35.56 18.24 -22.68
CA PRO A 89 -36.85 17.79 -22.12
C PRO A 89 -37.11 16.28 -22.20
N ARG A 90 -36.39 15.57 -23.09
CA ARG A 90 -36.43 14.11 -23.21
C ARG A 90 -35.31 13.39 -22.45
N ASN A 91 -34.51 14.10 -21.66
CA ASN A 91 -33.53 13.46 -20.79
C ASN A 91 -34.29 12.54 -19.83
N PRO A 92 -33.93 11.24 -19.73
CA PRO A 92 -34.58 10.32 -18.79
C PRO A 92 -34.34 10.73 -17.34
N ASP A 93 -34.92 9.98 -16.39
CA ASP A 93 -34.79 10.30 -14.97
C ASP A 93 -33.32 10.27 -14.48
N ILE A 94 -32.77 11.47 -14.35
CA ILE A 94 -31.42 11.74 -13.87
C ILE A 94 -31.23 11.35 -12.40
N PHE A 95 -32.29 11.43 -11.59
CA PHE A 95 -32.22 11.17 -10.15
C PHE A 95 -32.02 9.69 -9.87
N SER A 96 -32.72 8.80 -10.58
CA SER A 96 -32.49 7.36 -10.49
C SER A 96 -31.05 7.00 -10.87
N ALA A 97 -30.56 7.48 -12.02
CA ALA A 97 -29.19 7.19 -12.45
C ALA A 97 -28.12 7.71 -11.46
N THR A 98 -28.36 8.88 -10.86
CA THR A 98 -27.47 9.43 -9.84
C THR A 98 -27.54 8.65 -8.53
N ALA A 99 -28.74 8.24 -8.11
CA ALA A 99 -28.93 7.43 -6.91
C ALA A 99 -28.20 6.08 -7.04
N ASP A 100 -28.32 5.43 -8.21
CA ASP A 100 -27.59 4.20 -8.52
C ASP A 100 -26.07 4.42 -8.44
N ALA A 101 -25.57 5.50 -9.05
CA ALA A 101 -24.15 5.86 -9.00
C ALA A 101 -23.65 6.11 -7.57
N LYS A 102 -24.45 6.81 -6.75
CA LYS A 102 -24.14 7.07 -5.33
C LYS A 102 -24.16 5.79 -4.50
N HIS A 103 -25.11 4.89 -4.75
CA HIS A 103 -25.17 3.58 -4.10
C HIS A 103 -23.92 2.73 -4.40
N GLN A 104 -23.31 2.93 -5.56
CA GLN A 104 -22.03 2.33 -5.96
C GLN A 104 -20.78 2.98 -5.33
N GLY A 105 -20.97 3.90 -4.38
CA GLY A 105 -19.92 4.60 -3.65
C GLY A 105 -19.27 5.76 -4.41
N ILE A 106 -19.92 6.28 -5.45
CA ILE A 106 -19.42 7.44 -6.21
C ILE A 106 -19.88 8.73 -5.53
N VAL A 107 -18.93 9.57 -5.13
CA VAL A 107 -19.19 10.88 -4.54
C VAL A 107 -19.31 11.92 -5.65
N PHE A 108 -20.46 12.61 -5.72
CA PHE A 108 -20.74 13.60 -6.75
C PHE A 108 -20.45 15.02 -6.27
N PHE A 109 -19.57 15.70 -6.99
CA PHE A 109 -19.39 17.15 -6.99
C PHE A 109 -20.16 17.70 -8.18
N THR A 110 -21.08 18.63 -7.96
CA THR A 110 -21.76 19.33 -9.06
C THR A 110 -21.22 20.74 -9.16
N VAL A 111 -20.84 21.15 -10.36
CA VAL A 111 -20.27 22.46 -10.64
C VAL A 111 -21.10 23.15 -11.70
N GLY A 112 -21.85 24.17 -11.29
CA GLY A 112 -22.60 25.04 -12.19
C GLY A 112 -21.64 25.91 -13.02
N MET A 113 -21.69 25.84 -14.34
CA MET A 113 -20.77 26.58 -15.21
C MET A 113 -21.19 28.03 -15.47
N THR A 114 -22.49 28.29 -15.46
CA THR A 114 -23.09 29.57 -15.88
C THR A 114 -24.00 30.13 -14.79
N ARG A 115 -24.38 31.40 -14.92
CA ARG A 115 -25.40 32.00 -14.05
C ARG A 115 -26.76 31.30 -14.13
N VAL A 116 -27.05 30.59 -15.22
CA VAL A 116 -28.27 29.77 -15.35
C VAL A 116 -28.30 28.66 -14.29
N ALA A 117 -27.14 28.18 -13.85
CA ALA A 117 -27.04 27.23 -12.74
C ALA A 117 -27.45 27.84 -11.38
N GLU A 118 -27.45 29.17 -11.25
CA GLU A 118 -27.87 29.89 -10.04
C GLU A 118 -29.39 30.07 -9.96
N GLU A 119 -30.12 29.83 -11.05
CA GLU A 119 -31.59 29.85 -11.03
C GLU A 119 -32.11 28.81 -10.03
N VAL A 120 -33.16 29.17 -9.28
CA VAL A 120 -33.65 28.37 -8.14
C VAL A 120 -33.92 26.91 -8.52
N ALA A 121 -34.53 26.65 -9.68
CA ALA A 121 -34.82 25.31 -10.14
C ALA A 121 -33.55 24.50 -10.46
N ASN A 122 -32.58 25.14 -11.12
CA ASN A 122 -31.31 24.50 -11.47
C ASN A 122 -30.45 24.28 -10.23
N ALA A 123 -30.38 25.25 -9.31
CA ALA A 123 -29.68 25.11 -8.04
C ALA A 123 -30.28 23.97 -7.20
N ALA A 124 -31.60 23.84 -7.13
CA ALA A 124 -32.26 22.73 -6.45
C ALA A 124 -31.89 21.37 -7.09
N LYS A 125 -31.89 21.30 -8.41
CA LYS A 125 -31.46 20.11 -9.16
C LYS A 125 -30.00 19.76 -8.89
N LEU A 126 -29.07 20.71 -8.98
CA LEU A 126 -27.64 20.47 -8.70
C LEU A 126 -27.44 19.94 -7.28
N ARG A 127 -28.16 20.50 -6.29
CA ARG A 127 -28.12 20.02 -4.90
C ARG A 127 -28.58 18.58 -4.75
N LEU A 128 -29.56 18.13 -5.53
CA LEU A 128 -30.04 16.75 -5.52
C LEU A 128 -29.07 15.79 -6.22
N LEU A 129 -28.38 16.26 -7.27
CA LEU A 129 -27.37 15.47 -7.98
C LEU A 129 -26.08 15.32 -7.17
N ALA A 130 -25.66 16.36 -6.45
CA ALA A 130 -24.49 16.32 -5.59
C ALA A 130 -24.63 15.34 -4.43
N SER A 131 -23.50 14.87 -3.89
CA SER A 131 -23.48 14.15 -2.62
C SER A 131 -23.88 15.06 -1.45
N VAL A 132 -24.19 14.45 -0.31
CA VAL A 132 -24.65 15.16 0.90
C VAL A 132 -23.49 15.36 1.89
N PRO A 133 -23.41 16.50 2.58
CA PRO A 133 -24.30 17.67 2.49
C PRO A 133 -23.99 18.54 1.25
N ALA A 134 -25.02 19.14 0.65
CA ALA A 134 -24.87 19.95 -0.57
C ALA A 134 -23.88 21.12 -0.42
N SER A 135 -23.67 21.65 0.79
CA SER A 135 -22.69 22.70 1.07
C SER A 135 -21.23 22.28 0.84
N ARG A 136 -20.91 20.98 0.84
CA ARG A 136 -19.57 20.45 0.53
C ARG A 136 -19.39 20.11 -0.95
N PHE A 137 -20.48 19.88 -1.67
CA PHE A 137 -20.43 19.18 -2.97
C PHE A 137 -21.08 19.95 -4.13
N VAL A 138 -21.71 21.09 -3.87
CA VAL A 138 -22.25 21.99 -4.89
C VAL A 138 -21.37 23.22 -4.98
N PHE A 139 -20.89 23.49 -6.19
CA PHE A 139 -20.01 24.61 -6.49
C PHE A 139 -20.51 25.37 -7.71
N ASN A 140 -20.04 26.60 -7.86
CA ASN A 140 -20.25 27.42 -9.04
C ASN A 140 -18.89 27.84 -9.59
N LEU A 141 -18.69 27.63 -10.89
CA LEU A 141 -17.44 27.93 -11.58
C LEU A 141 -17.11 29.44 -11.60
N GLN A 142 -18.11 30.29 -11.40
CA GLN A 142 -17.96 31.75 -11.31
C GLN A 142 -17.44 32.23 -9.95
N GLU A 143 -17.47 31.37 -8.93
CA GLU A 143 -16.95 31.71 -7.62
C GLU A 143 -15.42 31.66 -7.60
N ASN A 144 -14.81 32.59 -6.87
CA ASN A 144 -13.36 32.57 -6.64
C ASN A 144 -12.95 31.30 -5.87
N ASP A 145 -11.70 30.90 -6.09
CA ASP A 145 -11.04 29.78 -5.40
C ASP A 145 -11.83 28.46 -5.45
N VAL A 146 -12.69 28.28 -6.47
CA VAL A 146 -13.55 27.10 -6.60
C VAL A 146 -12.72 25.83 -6.77
N VAL A 147 -11.63 25.90 -7.53
CA VAL A 147 -10.73 24.77 -7.77
C VAL A 147 -10.06 24.37 -6.47
N GLU A 148 -9.55 25.33 -5.70
CA GLU A 148 -8.90 25.14 -4.40
C GLU A 148 -9.85 24.53 -3.39
N ARG A 149 -11.11 24.99 -3.36
CA ARG A 149 -12.15 24.41 -2.49
C ARG A 149 -12.49 22.97 -2.87
N ILE A 150 -12.66 22.67 -4.17
CA ILE A 150 -12.89 21.30 -4.63
C ILE A 150 -11.70 20.40 -4.26
N LEU A 151 -10.47 20.86 -4.47
CA LEU A 151 -9.26 20.10 -4.11
C LEU A 151 -9.17 19.85 -2.61
N LYS A 152 -9.55 20.82 -1.79
CA LYS A 152 -9.63 20.66 -0.33
C LYS A 152 -10.64 19.56 0.04
N GLU A 153 -11.85 19.62 -0.49
CA GLU A 153 -12.88 18.61 -0.19
C GLU A 153 -12.50 17.21 -0.70
N MET A 154 -11.83 17.11 -1.86
CA MET A 154 -11.27 15.85 -2.34
C MET A 154 -10.21 15.29 -1.40
N LYS A 155 -9.38 16.16 -0.80
CA LYS A 155 -8.40 15.77 0.22
C LYS A 155 -9.11 15.20 1.45
N ASP A 156 -10.08 15.93 1.98
CA ASP A 156 -10.81 15.54 3.18
C ASP A 156 -11.55 14.20 2.98
N LEU A 157 -12.19 14.01 1.82
CA LEU A 157 -12.78 12.71 1.43
C LEU A 157 -11.75 11.57 1.39
N ALA A 158 -10.55 11.84 0.89
CA ALA A 158 -9.49 10.84 0.85
C ALA A 158 -8.99 10.48 2.26
N GLU A 159 -9.00 11.42 3.20
CA GLU A 159 -8.65 11.18 4.61
C GLU A 159 -9.74 10.39 5.34
N GLU A 160 -11.01 10.67 5.08
CA GLU A 160 -12.17 9.96 5.64
C GLU A 160 -12.28 8.53 5.10
N GLY A 161 -12.07 8.34 3.78
CA GLY A 161 -12.30 7.07 3.09
C GLY A 161 -11.09 6.13 3.03
N CYS A 162 -9.87 6.63 3.26
CA CYS A 162 -8.72 5.75 3.40
C CYS A 162 -8.74 5.10 4.78
N PRO A 163 -8.76 3.76 4.90
CA PRO A 163 -8.58 3.13 6.19
C PRO A 163 -7.28 3.66 6.79
N GLN A 164 -7.39 4.25 7.98
CA GLN A 164 -6.20 4.56 8.76
C GLN A 164 -5.45 3.26 8.93
N PRO A 165 -4.11 3.25 8.73
CA PRO A 165 -3.35 2.05 9.04
C PRO A 165 -3.74 1.64 10.47
N PRO A 166 -4.14 0.37 10.71
CA PRO A 166 -4.41 -0.07 12.07
C PRO A 166 -3.18 0.32 12.87
N VAL A 167 -3.39 1.09 13.94
CA VAL A 167 -2.29 1.38 14.87
C VAL A 167 -1.83 0.00 15.32
N CYS A 168 -0.63 -0.40 14.90
CA CYS A 168 0.00 -1.57 15.43
C CYS A 168 0.34 -1.24 16.87
N ASN A 169 -0.63 -1.42 17.78
CA ASN A 169 -0.38 -1.55 19.20
C ASN A 169 0.31 -2.90 19.42
N CYS A 170 1.49 -3.06 18.84
CA CYS A 170 2.47 -3.98 19.36
C CYS A 170 3.03 -3.26 20.58
N GLU A 171 2.46 -3.51 21.76
CA GLU A 171 3.25 -3.32 22.97
C GLU A 171 4.55 -4.10 22.72
N LYS A 172 5.68 -3.39 22.78
CA LYS A 172 6.98 -4.04 22.70
C LYS A 172 6.98 -5.07 23.83
N GLY A 173 6.83 -6.34 23.48
CA GLY A 173 6.82 -7.42 24.46
C GLY A 173 8.04 -7.28 25.36
N ASP A 174 7.85 -7.51 26.65
CA ASP A 174 8.93 -7.42 27.62
C ASP A 174 10.16 -8.17 27.10
N LYS A 175 11.35 -7.60 27.31
CA LYS A 175 12.59 -8.26 26.93
C LYS A 175 12.59 -9.63 27.61
N GLY A 176 12.65 -10.69 26.80
CA GLY A 176 12.73 -12.05 27.33
C GLY A 176 13.82 -12.16 28.40
N LEU A 177 13.58 -12.97 29.42
CA LEU A 177 14.56 -13.19 30.48
C LEU A 177 15.92 -13.54 29.86
N PRO A 178 17.04 -13.04 30.42
CA PRO A 178 18.36 -13.48 30.00
C PRO A 178 18.42 -15.00 29.97
N GLY A 179 19.03 -15.56 28.93
CA GLY A 179 19.23 -17.00 28.83
C GLY A 179 19.96 -17.52 30.08
N PRO A 180 19.74 -18.79 30.47
CA PRO A 180 20.45 -19.38 31.60
C PRO A 180 21.95 -19.27 31.38
N ALA A 181 22.70 -19.04 32.46
CA ALA A 181 24.15 -19.00 32.40
C ALA A 181 24.70 -20.29 31.76
N GLY A 182 25.68 -20.16 30.87
CA GLY A 182 26.36 -21.30 30.28
C GLY A 182 26.95 -22.20 31.37
N LYS A 183 26.88 -23.53 31.16
CA LYS A 183 27.48 -24.48 32.10
C LYS A 183 28.97 -24.17 32.23
N LYS A 184 29.48 -24.12 33.47
CA LYS A 184 30.92 -24.00 33.74
C LYS A 184 31.65 -25.08 32.93
N GLY A 185 32.71 -24.67 32.23
CA GLY A 185 33.56 -25.61 31.48
C GLY A 185 34.05 -26.73 32.39
N ARG A 186 34.30 -27.92 31.82
CA ARG A 186 34.88 -29.02 32.59
C ARG A 186 36.20 -28.54 33.22
N PRO A 187 36.47 -28.88 34.49
CA PRO A 187 37.81 -28.74 35.05
C PRO A 187 38.82 -29.33 34.07
N GLY A 188 39.97 -28.66 33.88
CA GLY A 188 41.04 -29.20 33.06
C GLY A 188 41.51 -30.54 33.64
N ASP A 189 41.94 -31.45 32.78
CA ASP A 189 42.48 -32.74 33.22
C ASP A 189 43.68 -32.50 34.15
N ASP A 190 43.75 -33.27 35.23
CA ASP A 190 44.88 -33.21 36.16
C ASP A 190 46.18 -33.47 35.39
N GLY A 191 47.19 -32.62 35.62
CA GLY A 191 48.51 -32.78 35.00
C GLY A 191 49.11 -34.15 35.34
N ALA A 192 49.81 -34.75 34.38
CA ALA A 192 50.48 -36.04 34.57
C ALA A 192 51.36 -36.01 35.84
N SER A 193 51.16 -36.99 36.72
CA SER A 193 51.99 -37.13 37.93
C SER A 193 53.46 -37.25 37.54
N GLY A 194 54.31 -36.46 38.18
CA GLY A 194 55.75 -36.48 37.94
C GLY A 194 56.35 -37.87 38.17
N ALA A 195 57.33 -38.24 37.35
CA ALA A 195 58.00 -39.52 37.45
C ALA A 195 58.53 -39.76 38.87
N LYS A 196 58.14 -40.89 39.47
CA LYS A 196 58.65 -41.33 40.77
C LYS A 196 60.17 -41.49 40.67
N GLY A 197 60.91 -40.80 41.55
CA GLY A 197 62.38 -40.88 41.59
C GLY A 197 62.86 -42.33 41.73
N GLY A 198 63.95 -42.65 41.02
CA GLY A 198 64.54 -43.98 41.05
C GLY A 198 64.92 -44.42 42.48
N LYS A 199 64.72 -45.70 42.79
CA LYS A 199 65.18 -46.31 44.04
C LYS A 199 66.71 -46.40 44.00
N GLY A 200 67.39 -45.93 45.05
CA GLY A 200 68.86 -45.96 45.14
C GLY A 200 69.44 -47.38 45.04
N GLU A 201 70.63 -47.48 44.46
CA GLU A 201 71.31 -48.76 44.20
C GLU A 201 71.63 -49.51 45.51
N PRO A 202 71.28 -50.81 45.61
CA PRO A 202 71.72 -51.65 46.72
C PRO A 202 73.23 -51.86 46.73
N GLY A 203 73.83 -51.89 47.93
CA GLY A 203 75.27 -52.08 48.13
C GLY A 203 75.78 -53.46 47.70
N LEU A 204 77.07 -53.51 47.35
CA LEU A 204 77.76 -54.70 46.83
C LEU A 204 77.86 -55.81 47.89
N ASN A 205 77.37 -57.00 47.54
CA ASN A 205 77.58 -58.22 48.32
C ASN A 205 78.81 -58.99 47.81
N GLY A 206 79.54 -59.61 48.74
CA GLY A 206 80.87 -60.20 48.54
C GLY A 206 80.93 -61.51 47.73
N ILE A 207 82.13 -61.82 47.27
CA ILE A 207 82.52 -62.97 46.43
C ILE A 207 82.77 -64.23 47.27
N PRO A 208 81.97 -65.29 47.07
CA PRO A 208 82.50 -66.67 46.97
C PRO A 208 81.70 -67.55 45.98
N GLY A 209 82.15 -68.63 45.33
CA GLY A 209 83.39 -69.42 45.23
C GLY A 209 83.22 -70.44 44.07
N ARG A 210 84.28 -71.16 43.68
CA ARG A 210 84.46 -71.86 42.38
C ARG A 210 83.58 -73.11 42.08
N ASP A 211 83.43 -73.25 40.76
CA ASP A 211 82.85 -74.19 39.78
C ASP A 211 82.43 -75.64 40.11
N GLY A 212 81.44 -76.09 39.32
CA GLY A 212 81.18 -77.47 38.92
C GLY A 212 80.40 -77.53 37.59
N THR A 213 80.97 -78.23 36.60
CA THR A 213 80.56 -78.42 35.19
C THR A 213 79.37 -79.37 34.96
N GLU A 214 78.59 -79.15 33.89
CA GLU A 214 78.07 -80.13 32.88
C GLU A 214 76.98 -79.44 31.98
N VAL A 215 77.29 -79.08 30.73
CA VAL A 215 77.07 -79.72 29.39
C VAL A 215 75.64 -79.81 28.82
N ASN A 216 75.59 -79.67 27.48
CA ASN A 216 74.56 -79.95 26.46
C ASN A 216 73.57 -78.82 26.12
N GLU A 217 73.71 -78.20 24.93
CA GLU A 217 73.11 -78.55 23.60
C GLU A 217 71.85 -77.69 23.35
N PHE A 218 71.50 -77.15 22.17
CA PHE A 218 72.08 -77.02 20.83
C PHE A 218 71.16 -76.02 20.06
N LEU A 219 71.75 -75.28 19.10
CA LEU A 219 71.20 -74.67 17.85
C LEU A 219 70.07 -73.61 17.92
N LEU A 220 70.30 -72.36 17.47
CA LEU A 220 70.33 -71.83 16.07
C LEU A 220 68.93 -71.86 15.42
N GLU A 221 68.45 -70.92 14.62
CA GLU A 221 68.86 -69.64 14.01
C GLU A 221 67.58 -69.10 13.35
N GLY A 222 67.60 -67.87 12.84
CA GLY A 222 66.96 -67.63 11.54
C GLY A 222 66.09 -66.40 11.47
N ASN A 223 66.75 -65.28 11.21
CA ASN A 223 66.17 -64.07 10.66
C ASN A 223 66.20 -64.15 9.13
N LEU A 224 65.15 -63.67 8.47
CA LEU A 224 65.20 -62.96 7.19
C LEU A 224 64.03 -61.97 7.17
#